data_AF-A0A3N2R4S3-F1
#
_entry.id   AF-A0A3N2R4S3-F1
#
_cell.length_a   1.000
_cell.length_b   1.000
_cell.length_c   1.000
_cell.angle_alpha   90.00
_cell.angle_beta   90.00
_cell.angle_gamma   90.00
#
_symmetry.space_group_name_H-M   'P 1'
#
loop_
_entity.id
_entity.type
_entity.pdbx_description
1 polymer ?
#
loop_
_entity_poly.entity_id
_entity_poly.type
_entity_poly.pdbx_seq_one_letter_code
_entity_poly.pdbx_strand_id
1 'polypeptide(L)'
;MSPRHTYTILSMMKDEGHSLVEWVAYHRHLGFDNICVYTNDCSDGTDDMLIRLEEMGWVRHFRNDVPPDKKPQPNALALATANPAVMDSDWVLVMDADEFLSIKCGRGRIGDLVERIPPEAQAMAITWRFFGSSGITAWNPGLVTESYTRAAPDKFKKGWGVKTLFKPFRDIKLGIHRPTIKKARQDAENAKFLFDQLWVNGSGDPMPDEFSLSGWRSTKPTLGYKLAEMNHYAVKSYEAYLLRRVRGNVNNKEDKYNAAYFALFDRNEIEATNVQRHVNGTKKKMAEILSDPVMRKLQDEATAFHEARVAKLRATGEYDHWLEELRQASEVTLDQLDEVLFIQHLPKKWQEKVKELQARGVPDKTIARMIADTQTAKKGETRSALLEAAGIRPNDVPPEATAEARDAATKRAMTFDNPFADTPEARALGVPQLQPGTPKPPKTARVSLDTPAPPLERIVAEATVSASEGISSDPDTVAPVPAPPAATDEGPGRKDEP
;
A
#
# COMPACT_ATOMS: atom_id res chain seq x y z
N MET A 1 -28.56 -16.80 9.05
CA MET A 1 -27.34 -16.00 8.84
C MET A 1 -26.40 -16.27 10.00
N SER A 2 -25.09 -16.26 9.77
CA SER A 2 -24.11 -16.24 10.87
C SER A 2 -24.25 -14.95 11.67
N PRO A 3 -23.87 -14.91 12.96
CA PRO A 3 -23.77 -13.65 13.68
C PRO A 3 -22.75 -12.73 13.01
N ARG A 4 -23.08 -11.44 12.97
CA ARG A 4 -22.23 -10.33 12.50
C ARG A 4 -21.01 -10.21 13.43
N HIS A 5 -19.82 -10.01 12.87
CA HIS A 5 -18.59 -9.87 13.66
C HIS A 5 -18.41 -8.45 14.18
N THR A 6 -17.72 -8.29 15.30
CA THR A 6 -17.51 -6.98 15.93
C THR A 6 -16.27 -6.30 15.36
N TYR A 7 -15.17 -7.05 15.25
CA TYR A 7 -13.84 -6.56 14.92
C TYR A 7 -13.13 -7.56 13.99
N THR A 8 -13.20 -7.31 12.69
CA THR A 8 -12.57 -8.15 11.65
C THR A 8 -11.21 -7.59 11.22
N ILE A 9 -10.19 -8.45 11.14
CA ILE A 9 -8.99 -8.17 10.34
C ILE A 9 -9.13 -8.80 8.95
N LEU A 10 -8.70 -8.07 7.92
CA LEU A 10 -8.39 -8.62 6.60
C LEU A 10 -6.89 -8.49 6.33
N SER A 11 -6.24 -9.59 5.94
CA SER A 11 -4.84 -9.58 5.49
C SER A 11 -4.60 -10.41 4.24
N MET A 12 -3.46 -10.15 3.58
CA MET A 12 -2.98 -10.89 2.41
C MET A 12 -1.56 -11.40 2.69
N MET A 13 -1.33 -12.70 2.49
CA MET A 13 -0.06 -13.35 2.87
C MET A 13 0.60 -14.14 1.72
N LYS A 14 1.93 -14.22 1.74
CA LYS A 14 2.76 -15.14 0.96
C LYS A 14 4.01 -15.40 1.79
N ASP A 15 4.34 -16.66 2.05
CA ASP A 15 5.49 -17.12 2.86
C ASP A 15 5.75 -16.34 4.18
N GLU A 16 4.77 -16.34 5.09
CA GLU A 16 4.87 -15.66 6.40
C GLU A 16 4.73 -16.63 7.60
N GLY A 17 4.75 -17.96 7.35
CA GLY A 17 4.44 -19.03 8.30
C GLY A 17 5.36 -19.04 9.54
N HIS A 18 6.60 -18.57 9.39
CA HIS A 18 7.54 -18.35 10.50
C HIS A 18 7.03 -17.39 11.58
N SER A 19 6.09 -16.48 11.28
CA SER A 19 5.53 -15.50 12.23
C SER A 19 4.01 -15.52 12.34
N LEU A 20 3.33 -16.36 11.55
CA LEU A 20 1.87 -16.45 11.47
C LEU A 20 1.20 -16.73 12.82
N VAL A 21 1.73 -17.67 13.61
CA VAL A 21 1.09 -18.06 14.90
C VAL A 21 1.22 -16.95 15.95
N GLU A 22 2.30 -16.17 15.97
CA GLU A 22 2.37 -14.96 16.80
C GLU A 22 1.32 -13.93 16.34
N TRP A 23 1.28 -13.64 15.04
CA TRP A 23 0.41 -12.61 14.48
C TRP A 23 -1.08 -12.89 14.74
N VAL A 24 -1.51 -14.16 14.57
CA VAL A 24 -2.88 -14.60 14.91
C VAL A 24 -3.11 -14.56 16.41
N ALA A 25 -2.20 -15.11 17.22
CA ALA A 25 -2.34 -15.14 18.68
C ALA A 25 -2.41 -13.73 19.30
N TYR A 26 -1.63 -12.79 18.78
CA TYR A 26 -1.57 -11.39 19.22
C TYR A 26 -2.90 -10.68 18.94
N HIS A 27 -3.40 -10.71 17.70
CA HIS A 27 -4.64 -10.02 17.36
C HIS A 27 -5.87 -10.68 18.01
N ARG A 28 -5.87 -12.01 18.18
CA ARG A 28 -6.88 -12.74 18.99
C ARG A 28 -6.74 -12.47 20.49
N HIS A 29 -5.60 -11.96 20.98
CA HIS A 29 -5.45 -11.46 22.35
C HIS A 29 -5.93 -10.01 22.51
N LEU A 30 -5.65 -9.13 21.53
CA LEU A 30 -6.21 -7.76 21.50
C LEU A 30 -7.74 -7.73 21.49
N GLY A 31 -8.37 -8.80 20.98
CA GLY A 31 -9.82 -9.00 21.02
C GLY A 31 -10.52 -8.96 19.66
N PHE A 32 -9.79 -9.13 18.56
CA PHE A 32 -10.43 -9.33 17.25
C PHE A 32 -11.17 -10.68 17.22
N ASP A 33 -12.48 -10.64 16.99
CA ASP A 33 -13.34 -11.83 17.00
C ASP A 33 -13.31 -12.60 15.67
N ASN A 34 -12.88 -11.95 14.58
CA ASN A 34 -12.74 -12.53 13.25
C ASN A 34 -11.42 -12.09 12.57
N ILE A 35 -10.76 -13.01 11.87
CA ILE A 35 -9.52 -12.75 11.11
C ILE A 35 -9.63 -13.48 9.79
N CYS A 36 -9.65 -12.75 8.67
CA CYS A 36 -9.76 -13.29 7.32
C CYS A 36 -8.43 -13.11 6.58
N VAL A 37 -7.88 -14.20 6.03
CA VAL A 37 -6.58 -14.17 5.34
C VAL A 37 -6.69 -14.70 3.93
N TYR A 38 -6.23 -13.90 2.96
CA TYR A 38 -6.11 -14.29 1.55
C TYR A 38 -4.66 -14.66 1.20
N THR A 39 -4.40 -15.93 0.88
CA THR A 39 -3.05 -16.43 0.53
C THR A 39 -2.74 -16.33 -0.95
N ASN A 40 -1.45 -16.20 -1.28
CA ASN A 40 -0.99 -15.91 -2.64
C ASN A 40 0.13 -16.90 -3.03
N ASP A 41 -0.22 -18.20 -3.15
CA ASP A 41 0.70 -19.27 -3.61
C ASP A 41 1.88 -19.49 -2.64
N CYS A 42 1.63 -19.88 -1.39
CA CYS A 42 2.72 -19.95 -0.39
C CYS A 42 3.61 -21.19 -0.58
N SER A 43 4.93 -21.01 -0.47
CA SER A 43 5.93 -22.07 -0.62
C SER A 43 6.46 -22.63 0.72
N ASP A 44 6.07 -22.05 1.86
CA ASP A 44 6.58 -22.38 3.21
C ASP A 44 5.56 -23.09 4.12
N GLY A 45 4.40 -23.50 3.59
CA GLY A 45 3.30 -24.07 4.38
C GLY A 45 2.33 -23.06 5.00
N THR A 46 2.47 -21.74 4.76
CA THR A 46 1.51 -20.71 5.24
C THR A 46 0.05 -21.05 4.89
N ASP A 47 -0.19 -21.60 3.70
CA ASP A 47 -1.52 -22.05 3.25
C ASP A 47 -2.08 -23.16 4.16
N ASP A 48 -1.32 -24.25 4.38
CA ASP A 48 -1.75 -25.39 5.20
C ASP A 48 -1.92 -25.01 6.67
N MET A 49 -1.06 -24.11 7.19
CA MET A 49 -1.22 -23.52 8.52
C MET A 49 -2.52 -22.72 8.65
N LEU A 50 -2.91 -21.95 7.63
CA LEU A 50 -4.14 -21.15 7.66
C LEU A 50 -5.39 -22.01 7.52
N ILE A 51 -5.35 -23.07 6.70
CA ILE A 51 -6.42 -24.09 6.63
C ILE A 51 -6.61 -24.73 8.01
N ARG A 52 -5.53 -25.20 8.65
CA ARG A 52 -5.62 -25.83 9.98
C ARG A 52 -6.07 -24.84 11.07
N LEU A 53 -5.66 -23.58 10.99
CA LEU A 53 -6.17 -22.52 11.88
C LEU A 53 -7.66 -22.22 11.67
N GLU A 54 -8.21 -22.39 10.46
CA GLU A 54 -9.65 -22.27 10.19
C GLU A 54 -10.43 -23.47 10.75
N GLU A 55 -9.94 -24.70 10.54
CA GLU A 55 -10.50 -25.92 11.16
C GLU A 55 -10.58 -25.81 12.70
N MET A 56 -9.60 -25.14 13.31
CA MET A 56 -9.52 -24.87 14.75
C MET A 56 -10.25 -23.59 15.20
N GLY A 57 -10.91 -22.85 14.30
CA GLY A 57 -11.71 -21.66 14.63
C GLY A 57 -10.90 -20.39 15.00
N TRP A 58 -9.62 -20.32 14.63
CA TRP A 58 -8.76 -19.17 14.90
C TRP A 58 -8.85 -18.07 13.85
N VAL A 59 -9.01 -18.45 12.57
CA VAL A 59 -9.06 -17.56 11.40
C VAL A 59 -10.14 -18.03 10.42
N ARG A 60 -10.24 -17.34 9.27
CA ARG A 60 -10.86 -17.82 8.04
C ARG A 60 -9.87 -17.77 6.90
N HIS A 61 -9.80 -18.83 6.10
CA HIS A 61 -8.84 -18.93 5.00
C HIS A 61 -9.51 -18.76 3.65
N PHE A 62 -8.85 -18.05 2.74
CA PHE A 62 -9.27 -17.90 1.36
C PHE A 62 -8.04 -18.00 0.45
N ARG A 63 -8.07 -18.90 -0.54
CA ARG A 63 -7.08 -18.85 -1.62
C ARG A 63 -7.38 -17.66 -2.53
N ASN A 64 -6.37 -16.86 -2.86
CA ASN A 64 -6.49 -15.81 -3.84
C ASN A 64 -6.05 -16.34 -5.21
N ASP A 65 -6.93 -17.08 -5.89
CA ASP A 65 -6.68 -17.53 -7.25
C ASP A 65 -6.61 -16.30 -8.18
N VAL A 66 -5.41 -16.00 -8.69
CA VAL A 66 -5.14 -14.76 -9.44
C VAL A 66 -5.18 -15.03 -10.95
N PRO A 67 -6.13 -14.43 -11.69
CA PRO A 67 -6.12 -14.47 -13.15
C PRO A 67 -4.84 -13.85 -13.75
N PRO A 68 -4.33 -14.35 -14.90
CA PRO A 68 -3.06 -13.91 -15.48
C PRO A 68 -2.95 -12.41 -15.81
N ASP A 69 -4.08 -11.73 -16.01
CA ASP A 69 -4.17 -10.28 -16.26
C ASP A 69 -4.11 -9.43 -14.98
N LYS A 70 -4.25 -10.04 -13.80
CA LYS A 70 -4.44 -9.34 -12.52
C LYS A 70 -3.22 -9.39 -11.62
N LYS A 71 -3.22 -8.49 -10.64
CA LYS A 71 -2.23 -8.46 -9.55
C LYS A 71 -2.84 -9.06 -8.29
N PRO A 72 -2.09 -9.85 -7.49
CA PRO A 72 -2.66 -10.62 -6.39
C PRO A 72 -3.42 -9.76 -5.37
N GLN A 73 -2.76 -8.72 -4.84
CA GLN A 73 -3.33 -7.85 -3.80
C GLN A 73 -4.63 -7.14 -4.25
N PRO A 74 -4.74 -6.48 -5.44
CA PRO A 74 -6.02 -5.99 -5.95
C PRO A 74 -7.10 -7.06 -6.16
N ASN A 75 -6.74 -8.29 -6.51
CA ASN A 75 -7.69 -9.40 -6.67
C ASN A 75 -8.26 -9.83 -5.31
N ALA A 76 -7.41 -10.05 -4.31
CA ALA A 76 -7.82 -10.38 -2.93
C ALA A 76 -8.73 -9.30 -2.33
N LEU A 77 -8.38 -8.02 -2.48
CA LEU A 77 -9.21 -6.90 -2.01
C LEU A 77 -10.57 -6.84 -2.71
N ALA A 78 -10.65 -7.18 -4.00
CA ALA A 78 -11.91 -7.24 -4.73
C ALA A 78 -12.79 -8.42 -4.29
N LEU A 79 -12.20 -9.61 -4.10
CA LEU A 79 -12.88 -10.78 -3.54
C LEU A 79 -13.39 -10.52 -2.13
N ALA A 80 -12.54 -9.97 -1.25
CA ALA A 80 -12.90 -9.61 0.12
C ALA A 80 -14.00 -8.54 0.19
N THR A 81 -14.02 -7.57 -0.75
CA THR A 81 -15.11 -6.58 -0.87
C THR A 81 -16.48 -7.23 -1.12
N ALA A 82 -16.51 -8.43 -1.71
CA ALA A 82 -17.72 -9.19 -2.01
C ALA A 82 -17.99 -10.34 -1.00
N ASN A 83 -17.14 -10.53 0.00
CA ASN A 83 -17.19 -11.66 0.92
C ASN A 83 -17.92 -11.29 2.24
N PRO A 84 -19.11 -11.87 2.54
CA PRO A 84 -19.82 -11.60 3.78
C PRO A 84 -19.00 -11.92 5.03
N ALA A 85 -18.12 -12.92 4.98
CA ALA A 85 -17.24 -13.26 6.11
C ALA A 85 -16.21 -12.16 6.45
N VAL A 86 -16.02 -11.17 5.59
CA VAL A 86 -15.27 -9.93 5.85
C VAL A 86 -16.22 -8.76 6.10
N MET A 87 -17.26 -8.62 5.27
CA MET A 87 -18.08 -7.41 5.19
C MET A 87 -19.24 -7.35 6.20
N ASP A 88 -19.73 -8.49 6.70
CA ASP A 88 -20.72 -8.54 7.80
C ASP A 88 -20.02 -8.33 9.16
N SER A 89 -19.40 -7.14 9.30
CA SER A 89 -18.64 -6.71 10.47
C SER A 89 -19.05 -5.31 10.90
N ASP A 90 -18.95 -5.00 12.20
CA ASP A 90 -19.09 -3.62 12.71
C ASP A 90 -17.84 -2.77 12.41
N TRP A 91 -16.66 -3.33 12.61
CA TRP A 91 -15.39 -2.72 12.19
C TRP A 91 -14.53 -3.70 11.39
N VAL A 92 -13.85 -3.17 10.38
CA VAL A 92 -12.85 -3.89 9.56
C VAL A 92 -11.53 -3.13 9.58
N LEU A 93 -10.43 -3.85 9.74
CA LEU A 93 -9.06 -3.34 9.61
C LEU A 93 -8.34 -4.15 8.52
N VAL A 94 -7.91 -3.47 7.44
CA VAL A 94 -7.06 -4.07 6.41
C VAL A 94 -5.61 -3.80 6.77
N MET A 95 -4.80 -4.84 6.98
CA MET A 95 -3.41 -4.72 7.42
C MET A 95 -2.52 -5.85 6.86
N ASP A 96 -1.21 -5.63 6.81
CA ASP A 96 -0.21 -6.56 6.29
C ASP A 96 0.35 -7.47 7.40
N ALA A 97 1.00 -8.58 7.03
CA ALA A 97 1.51 -9.58 7.98
C ALA A 97 2.78 -9.13 8.74
N ASP A 98 3.49 -8.13 8.23
CA ASP A 98 4.60 -7.45 8.93
C ASP A 98 4.10 -6.23 9.74
N GLU A 99 2.84 -6.27 10.22
CA GLU A 99 2.21 -5.21 11.02
C GLU A 99 1.47 -5.73 12.27
N PHE A 100 1.51 -4.95 13.35
CA PHE A 100 0.87 -5.23 14.64
C PHE A 100 0.21 -3.97 15.20
N LEU A 101 -1.08 -4.03 15.54
CA LEU A 101 -1.81 -2.88 16.09
C LEU A 101 -1.39 -2.57 17.55
N SER A 102 -0.77 -1.43 17.78
CA SER A 102 -0.27 -1.00 19.09
C SER A 102 -1.24 -0.04 19.77
N ILE A 103 -2.06 -0.57 20.69
CA ILE A 103 -3.09 0.19 21.44
C ILE A 103 -2.51 0.69 22.76
N LYS A 104 -2.63 2.01 22.99
CA LYS A 104 -2.03 2.73 24.12
C LYS A 104 -3.06 3.15 25.18
N CYS A 105 -4.34 3.17 24.84
CA CYS A 105 -5.44 3.41 25.79
C CYS A 105 -5.87 2.13 26.53
N GLY A 106 -6.49 2.31 27.71
CA GLY A 106 -7.10 1.24 28.51
C GLY A 106 -6.17 0.06 28.80
N ARG A 107 -6.69 -1.16 28.65
CA ARG A 107 -5.95 -2.43 28.78
C ARG A 107 -5.24 -2.83 27.48
N GLY A 108 -5.25 -1.97 26.46
CA GLY A 108 -4.64 -2.21 25.16
C GLY A 108 -5.47 -3.11 24.24
N ARG A 109 -6.79 -3.21 24.43
CA ARG A 109 -7.68 -4.05 23.61
C ARG A 109 -8.44 -3.24 22.57
N ILE A 110 -8.90 -3.91 21.50
CA ILE A 110 -9.64 -3.26 20.41
C ILE A 110 -10.93 -2.60 20.90
N GLY A 111 -11.60 -3.18 21.90
CA GLY A 111 -12.73 -2.55 22.61
C GLY A 111 -12.33 -1.26 23.33
N ASP A 112 -11.22 -1.27 24.10
CA ASP A 112 -10.74 -0.06 24.81
C ASP A 112 -10.33 1.06 23.83
N LEU A 113 -10.05 0.75 22.56
CA LEU A 113 -9.80 1.72 21.48
C LEU A 113 -11.10 2.24 20.86
N VAL A 114 -12.04 1.34 20.52
CA VAL A 114 -13.31 1.70 19.88
C VAL A 114 -14.23 2.49 20.82
N GLU A 115 -14.20 2.21 22.13
CA GLU A 115 -14.83 3.04 23.19
C GLU A 115 -14.27 4.48 23.25
N ARG A 116 -13.14 4.75 22.59
CA ARG A 116 -12.45 6.06 22.55
C ARG A 116 -12.51 6.73 21.17
N ILE A 117 -13.18 6.11 20.20
CA ILE A 117 -13.55 6.72 18.93
C ILE A 117 -14.90 7.44 19.12
N PRO A 118 -15.09 8.67 18.61
CA PRO A 118 -16.40 9.33 18.66
C PRO A 118 -17.49 8.45 18.01
N PRO A 119 -18.66 8.24 18.63
CA PRO A 119 -19.69 7.33 18.12
C PRO A 119 -20.10 7.60 16.66
N GLU A 120 -20.11 8.87 16.28
CA GLU A 120 -20.45 9.41 14.96
C GLU A 120 -19.32 9.30 13.93
N ALA A 121 -18.10 8.89 14.31
CA ALA A 121 -17.00 8.64 13.36
C ALA A 121 -17.17 7.30 12.62
N GLN A 122 -16.84 7.28 11.33
CA GLN A 122 -16.90 6.07 10.49
C GLN A 122 -15.55 5.36 10.40
N ALA A 123 -14.44 6.05 10.68
CA ALA A 123 -13.10 5.50 10.51
C ALA A 123 -12.04 6.14 11.43
N MET A 124 -11.02 5.35 11.78
CA MET A 124 -9.76 5.81 12.37
C MET A 124 -8.59 5.52 11.42
N ALA A 125 -7.89 6.57 10.98
CA ALA A 125 -6.64 6.52 10.25
C ALA A 125 -5.45 6.33 11.23
N ILE A 126 -5.03 5.08 11.39
CA ILE A 126 -3.97 4.67 12.30
C ILE A 126 -2.62 4.83 11.58
N THR A 127 -1.80 5.78 12.04
CA THR A 127 -0.50 6.06 11.42
C THR A 127 0.51 4.96 11.76
N TRP A 128 1.37 4.61 10.80
CA TRP A 128 2.46 3.67 11.03
C TRP A 128 3.53 4.20 12.01
N ARG A 129 4.09 3.26 12.75
CA ARG A 129 5.37 3.34 13.47
C ARG A 129 6.30 2.31 12.82
N PHE A 130 7.31 2.76 12.08
CA PHE A 130 8.29 1.83 11.50
C PHE A 130 9.24 1.31 12.57
N PHE A 131 9.50 0.01 12.55
CA PHE A 131 10.47 -0.67 13.41
C PHE A 131 11.65 -1.18 12.57
N GLY A 132 12.85 -0.93 13.08
CA GLY A 132 14.08 -1.47 12.50
C GLY A 132 14.45 -2.84 13.04
N SER A 133 15.57 -3.34 12.53
CA SER A 133 16.26 -4.56 12.93
C SER A 133 16.62 -4.64 14.40
N SER A 134 16.61 -3.52 15.13
CA SER A 134 17.13 -3.40 16.50
C SER A 134 18.60 -3.85 16.62
N GLY A 135 19.35 -3.75 15.52
CA GLY A 135 20.74 -4.23 15.41
C GLY A 135 20.88 -5.75 15.20
N ILE A 136 19.77 -6.50 15.17
CA ILE A 136 19.79 -7.96 15.01
C ILE A 136 20.18 -8.31 13.58
N THR A 137 21.38 -8.86 13.40
CA THR A 137 21.83 -9.41 12.11
C THR A 137 21.11 -10.71 11.76
N ALA A 138 21.14 -11.69 12.67
CA ALA A 138 20.66 -13.04 12.40
C ALA A 138 19.14 -13.13 12.19
N TRP A 139 18.71 -14.05 11.34
CA TRP A 139 17.32 -14.49 11.27
C TRP A 139 16.92 -15.10 12.61
N ASN A 140 15.69 -14.81 13.04
CA ASN A 140 15.22 -15.07 14.39
C ASN A 140 13.79 -15.64 14.33
N PRO A 141 13.56 -16.89 14.77
CA PRO A 141 12.22 -17.49 14.86
C PRO A 141 11.47 -17.08 16.14
N GLY A 142 12.07 -16.27 17.01
CA GLY A 142 11.43 -15.67 18.17
C GLY A 142 10.41 -14.59 17.79
N LEU A 143 9.65 -14.13 18.79
CA LEU A 143 8.53 -13.21 18.57
C LEU A 143 9.02 -11.87 17.99
N VAL A 144 8.36 -11.41 16.91
CA VAL A 144 8.58 -10.10 16.27
C VAL A 144 8.39 -8.99 17.29
N THR A 145 7.35 -9.08 18.13
CA THR A 145 7.01 -8.07 19.14
C THR A 145 7.95 -8.05 20.36
N GLU A 146 8.73 -9.11 20.60
CA GLU A 146 9.80 -9.10 21.61
C GLU A 146 11.15 -8.69 21.03
N SER A 147 11.45 -9.14 19.81
CA SER A 147 12.77 -9.02 19.18
C SER A 147 13.06 -7.63 18.64
N TYR A 148 12.06 -6.97 18.06
CA TYR A 148 12.23 -5.68 17.38
C TYR A 148 11.58 -4.56 18.23
N THR A 149 12.38 -3.96 19.11
CA THR A 149 11.92 -2.95 20.09
C THR A 149 12.27 -1.51 19.69
N ARG A 150 13.14 -1.35 18.69
CA ARG A 150 13.66 -0.06 18.21
C ARG A 150 12.89 0.43 17.00
N ALA A 151 12.55 1.72 17.00
CA ALA A 151 11.59 2.30 16.07
C ALA A 151 11.93 3.74 15.63
N ALA A 152 11.23 4.19 14.59
CA ALA A 152 11.28 5.53 14.05
C ALA A 152 10.59 6.56 14.97
N PRO A 153 11.19 7.74 15.21
CA PRO A 153 10.58 8.83 15.97
C PRO A 153 9.53 9.58 15.12
N ASP A 154 8.65 10.34 15.78
CA ASP A 154 7.55 11.07 15.12
C ASP A 154 7.99 12.00 13.97
N LYS A 155 9.25 12.48 13.99
CA LYS A 155 9.84 13.29 12.90
C LYS A 155 10.04 12.52 11.58
N PHE A 156 9.89 11.19 11.55
CA PHE A 156 10.10 10.34 10.37
C PHE A 156 8.94 10.46 9.35
N LYS A 157 8.88 11.59 8.65
CA LYS A 157 7.85 11.92 7.64
C LYS A 157 7.61 10.83 6.58
N LYS A 158 8.67 10.08 6.22
CA LYS A 158 8.61 9.01 5.22
C LYS A 158 7.77 7.82 5.70
N GLY A 159 7.70 7.59 7.01
CA GLY A 159 6.90 6.55 7.65
C GLY A 159 5.43 6.90 7.89
N TRP A 160 4.99 8.14 7.72
CA TRP A 160 3.61 8.59 8.03
C TRP A 160 2.48 8.01 7.13
N GLY A 161 2.64 6.85 6.50
CA GLY A 161 1.50 6.14 5.89
C GLY A 161 0.52 5.64 6.95
N VAL A 162 -0.67 5.23 6.53
CA VAL A 162 -1.73 4.74 7.44
C VAL A 162 -2.28 3.38 7.06
N LYS A 163 -2.85 2.69 8.05
CA LYS A 163 -3.94 1.73 7.89
C LYS A 163 -5.21 2.33 8.46
N THR A 164 -6.38 1.84 8.03
CA THR A 164 -7.67 2.37 8.48
C THR A 164 -8.50 1.26 9.12
N LEU A 165 -8.97 1.51 10.33
CA LEU A 165 -10.04 0.79 11.00
C LEU A 165 -11.35 1.51 10.67
N PHE A 166 -12.32 0.85 10.01
CA PHE A 166 -13.53 1.52 9.50
C PHE A 166 -14.80 0.67 9.66
N LYS A 167 -15.95 1.33 9.73
CA LYS A 167 -17.28 0.73 9.63
C LYS A 167 -17.61 0.47 8.15
N PRO A 168 -18.04 -0.74 7.72
CA PRO A 168 -18.49 -0.99 6.35
C PRO A 168 -19.66 -0.10 5.90
N PHE A 169 -19.72 0.25 4.60
CA PHE A 169 -20.72 1.17 4.03
C PHE A 169 -21.13 0.83 2.58
N ARG A 170 -22.14 1.51 2.03
CA ARG A 170 -22.66 1.27 0.66
C ARG A 170 -21.59 1.44 -0.41
N ASP A 171 -21.63 0.63 -1.47
CA ASP A 171 -20.73 0.72 -2.63
C ASP A 171 -19.23 0.76 -2.32
N ILE A 172 -18.83 0.31 -1.13
CA ILE A 172 -17.45 0.28 -0.67
C ILE A 172 -16.55 -0.54 -1.62
N LYS A 173 -15.29 -0.10 -1.70
CA LYS A 173 -14.19 -0.80 -2.34
C LYS A 173 -13.03 -0.84 -1.35
N LEU A 174 -12.60 -2.04 -0.97
CA LEU A 174 -11.47 -2.19 -0.06
C LEU A 174 -10.16 -1.75 -0.72
N GLY A 175 -9.28 -1.17 0.10
CA GLY A 175 -7.97 -0.68 -0.29
C GLY A 175 -6.98 -0.86 0.86
N ILE A 176 -5.70 -1.04 0.52
CA ILE A 176 -4.68 -1.51 1.47
C ILE A 176 -4.30 -0.51 2.58
N HIS A 177 -4.61 0.77 2.39
CA HIS A 177 -4.43 1.82 3.42
C HIS A 177 -5.76 2.29 4.01
N ARG A 178 -6.82 2.26 3.20
CA ARG A 178 -8.16 2.74 3.54
C ARG A 178 -9.21 2.22 2.54
N PRO A 179 -10.49 2.20 2.90
CA PRO A 179 -11.56 2.03 1.93
C PRO A 179 -11.70 3.25 1.00
N THR A 180 -12.29 3.01 -0.17
CA THR A 180 -12.91 4.04 -1.03
C THR A 180 -14.35 3.63 -1.32
N ILE A 181 -15.09 4.45 -2.07
CA ILE A 181 -16.39 4.06 -2.65
C ILE A 181 -16.22 3.85 -4.17
N LYS A 182 -17.09 3.05 -4.78
CA LYS A 182 -17.16 2.88 -6.24
C LYS A 182 -17.70 4.17 -6.88
N LYS A 183 -17.33 4.42 -8.16
CA LYS A 183 -17.78 5.57 -8.97
C LYS A 183 -17.56 6.98 -8.38
N ALA A 184 -16.73 7.14 -7.34
CA ALA A 184 -16.48 8.41 -6.63
C ALA A 184 -15.96 9.61 -7.47
N ARG A 185 -15.65 9.41 -8.77
CA ARG A 185 -15.24 10.46 -9.72
C ARG A 185 -16.26 10.70 -10.84
N GLN A 186 -17.34 9.93 -10.84
CA GLN A 186 -18.41 9.93 -11.84
C GLN A 186 -19.78 10.21 -11.21
N ASP A 187 -19.84 10.27 -9.87
CA ASP A 187 -21.05 10.30 -9.07
C ASP A 187 -20.81 11.19 -7.85
N ALA A 188 -21.49 12.34 -7.83
CA ALA A 188 -21.35 13.36 -6.80
C ALA A 188 -21.98 12.94 -5.46
N GLU A 189 -23.02 12.09 -5.45
CA GLU A 189 -23.54 11.55 -4.18
C GLU A 189 -22.52 10.65 -3.51
N ASN A 190 -21.83 9.81 -4.28
CA ASN A 190 -20.81 8.92 -3.75
C ASN A 190 -19.53 9.69 -3.35
N ALA A 191 -19.16 10.76 -4.06
CA ALA A 191 -18.12 11.68 -3.61
C ALA A 191 -18.51 12.36 -2.27
N LYS A 192 -19.71 12.95 -2.19
CA LYS A 192 -20.21 13.62 -0.98
C LYS A 192 -20.37 12.66 0.20
N PHE A 193 -20.87 11.44 -0.03
CA PHE A 193 -21.03 10.43 1.02
C PHE A 193 -19.71 10.03 1.70
N LEU A 194 -18.57 10.08 0.99
CA LEU A 194 -17.26 9.94 1.64
C LEU A 194 -16.82 11.21 2.35
N PHE A 195 -17.05 12.38 1.75
CA PHE A 195 -16.67 13.67 2.33
C PHE A 195 -17.38 13.93 3.67
N ASP A 196 -18.66 13.59 3.76
CA ASP A 196 -19.51 13.76 4.95
C ASP A 196 -19.15 12.80 6.12
N GLN A 197 -18.17 11.91 5.96
CA GLN A 197 -17.75 10.99 7.04
C GLN A 197 -16.75 11.64 7.99
N LEU A 198 -17.02 11.58 9.30
CA LEU A 198 -16.00 11.91 10.30
C LEU A 198 -14.96 10.78 10.36
N TRP A 199 -13.72 11.12 10.01
CA TRP A 199 -12.54 10.29 10.18
C TRP A 199 -11.68 10.90 11.30
N VAL A 200 -11.10 10.07 12.16
CA VAL A 200 -10.15 10.51 13.22
C VAL A 200 -8.77 9.91 13.00
N ASN A 201 -7.72 10.49 13.56
CA ASN A 201 -6.36 9.92 13.54
C ASN A 201 -6.14 8.93 14.71
N GLY A 202 -4.94 8.33 14.79
CA GLY A 202 -4.52 7.47 15.91
C GLY A 202 -4.43 8.17 17.30
N SER A 203 -4.78 9.45 17.41
CA SER A 203 -5.00 10.14 18.69
C SER A 203 -6.47 10.34 19.05
N GLY A 204 -7.40 10.04 18.14
CA GLY A 204 -8.81 10.43 18.26
C GLY A 204 -9.10 11.88 17.83
N ASP A 205 -8.09 12.62 17.36
CA ASP A 205 -8.27 13.98 16.85
C ASP A 205 -8.83 13.89 15.40
N PRO A 206 -9.78 14.76 14.98
CA PRO A 206 -10.36 14.73 13.63
C PRO A 206 -9.34 14.87 12.49
N MET A 207 -9.61 14.18 11.38
CA MET A 207 -8.90 14.34 10.10
C MET A 207 -9.61 15.40 9.24
N PRO A 208 -8.88 16.16 8.39
CA PRO A 208 -9.49 17.03 7.39
C PRO A 208 -10.33 16.21 6.39
N ASP A 209 -11.50 16.74 6.05
CA ASP A 209 -12.55 16.05 5.27
C ASP A 209 -12.03 15.47 3.93
N GLU A 210 -11.14 16.16 3.22
CA GLU A 210 -10.59 15.66 1.94
C GLU A 210 -9.64 14.45 2.08
N PHE A 211 -9.33 14.04 3.31
CA PHE A 211 -8.60 12.80 3.58
C PHE A 211 -9.40 11.56 3.16
N SER A 212 -10.73 11.54 3.38
CA SER A 212 -11.58 10.43 2.94
C SER A 212 -11.63 10.32 1.40
N LEU A 213 -11.49 11.45 0.70
CA LEU A 213 -11.44 11.50 -0.77
C LEU A 213 -10.10 11.01 -1.33
N SER A 214 -8.96 11.42 -0.75
CA SER A 214 -7.64 11.31 -1.40
C SER A 214 -6.48 10.84 -0.51
N GLY A 215 -6.64 10.81 0.80
CA GLY A 215 -5.57 10.55 1.77
C GLY A 215 -4.99 9.13 1.72
N TRP A 216 -3.71 9.01 2.07
CA TRP A 216 -3.06 7.73 2.42
C TRP A 216 -1.89 7.91 3.41
N ARG A 217 -1.67 9.14 3.90
CA ARG A 217 -0.59 9.51 4.81
C ARG A 217 -1.05 10.59 5.77
N SER A 218 -0.65 10.49 7.02
CA SER A 218 -0.69 11.63 7.93
C SER A 218 0.26 12.75 7.48
N THR A 219 -0.06 13.96 7.90
CA THR A 219 0.72 15.19 7.66
C THR A 219 1.09 15.81 9.01
N LYS A 220 1.87 16.91 9.05
CA LYS A 220 2.29 17.50 10.35
C LYS A 220 1.08 17.88 11.24
N PRO A 221 -0.02 18.48 10.75
CA PRO A 221 -1.21 18.73 11.56
C PRO A 221 -1.97 17.47 11.98
N THR A 222 -2.01 16.44 11.13
CA THR A 222 -2.89 15.27 11.31
C THR A 222 -2.20 14.07 11.97
N LEU A 223 -0.92 14.17 12.31
CA LEU A 223 -0.14 13.11 12.93
C LEU A 223 -0.70 12.76 14.32
N GLY A 224 -1.19 11.53 14.48
CA GLY A 224 -1.80 11.08 15.72
C GLY A 224 -1.36 9.68 16.14
N TYR A 225 -0.91 9.58 17.39
CA TYR A 225 -0.33 8.39 18.01
C TYR A 225 -0.72 8.22 19.50
N LYS A 226 -1.67 9.02 20.04
CA LYS A 226 -2.01 9.01 21.50
C LYS A 226 -2.79 7.77 21.94
N LEU A 227 -3.70 7.25 21.10
CA LEU A 227 -4.59 6.12 21.42
C LEU A 227 -4.12 4.83 20.76
N ALA A 228 -3.67 4.90 19.50
CA ALA A 228 -3.16 3.77 18.74
C ALA A 228 -2.09 4.19 17.72
N GLU A 229 -1.21 3.26 17.37
CA GLU A 229 -0.34 3.33 16.20
C GLU A 229 -0.21 1.94 15.57
N MET A 230 0.19 1.85 14.30
CA MET A 230 0.39 0.58 13.61
C MET A 230 1.89 0.28 13.55
N ASN A 231 2.38 -0.64 14.39
CA ASN A 231 3.78 -1.06 14.34
C ASN A 231 4.01 -1.81 13.02
N HIS A 232 5.00 -1.38 12.22
CA HIS A 232 5.30 -1.97 10.91
C HIS A 232 6.77 -2.39 10.85
N TYR A 233 6.99 -3.70 10.77
CA TYR A 233 8.28 -4.39 10.86
C TYR A 233 8.81 -4.71 9.46
N ALA A 234 8.88 -3.70 8.59
CA ALA A 234 9.17 -3.87 7.17
C ALA A 234 10.55 -4.47 6.85
N VAL A 235 11.53 -4.36 7.75
CA VAL A 235 12.87 -4.95 7.58
C VAL A 235 13.08 -6.26 8.36
N LYS A 236 12.55 -6.37 9.60
CA LYS A 236 12.97 -7.41 10.57
C LYS A 236 14.53 -7.42 10.67
N SER A 237 15.17 -8.55 10.98
CA SER A 237 16.64 -8.65 11.02
C SER A 237 17.29 -8.58 9.62
N TYR A 238 18.61 -8.38 9.57
CA TYR A 238 19.34 -8.22 8.31
C TYR A 238 19.19 -9.45 7.39
N GLU A 239 19.34 -10.66 7.95
CA GLU A 239 19.12 -11.90 7.18
C GLU A 239 17.66 -12.07 6.73
N ALA A 240 16.68 -11.66 7.54
CA ALA A 240 15.27 -11.67 7.15
C ALA A 240 15.00 -10.69 5.98
N TYR A 241 15.63 -9.52 5.99
CA TYR A 241 15.58 -8.58 4.87
C TYR A 241 16.28 -9.11 3.61
N LEU A 242 17.43 -9.77 3.75
CA LEU A 242 18.13 -10.41 2.62
C LEU A 242 17.31 -11.58 2.03
N LEU A 243 16.59 -12.35 2.86
CA LEU A 243 15.61 -13.33 2.36
C LEU A 243 14.48 -12.64 1.57
N ARG A 244 13.99 -11.47 2.02
CA ARG A 244 13.01 -10.65 1.29
C ARG A 244 13.58 -10.11 -0.04
N ARG A 245 14.86 -9.76 -0.10
CA ARG A 245 15.61 -9.38 -1.32
C ARG A 245 15.68 -10.54 -2.32
N VAL A 246 16.16 -11.70 -1.89
CA VAL A 246 16.31 -12.91 -2.74
C VAL A 246 14.95 -13.49 -3.18
N ARG A 247 13.88 -13.35 -2.37
CA ARG A 247 12.51 -13.72 -2.77
C ARG A 247 11.93 -12.83 -3.88
N GLY A 248 12.42 -11.60 -4.03
CA GLY A 248 11.77 -10.60 -4.89
C GLY A 248 10.46 -10.07 -4.30
N ASN A 249 9.64 -9.42 -5.13
CA ASN A 249 8.50 -8.61 -4.70
C ASN A 249 7.24 -8.90 -5.52
N VAL A 250 6.07 -8.95 -4.87
CA VAL A 250 4.72 -9.29 -5.40
C VAL A 250 4.19 -8.37 -6.54
N ASN A 251 5.01 -7.47 -7.06
CA ASN A 251 4.72 -6.58 -8.19
C ASN A 251 5.81 -6.65 -9.29
N ASN A 252 6.66 -7.68 -9.28
CA ASN A 252 7.78 -7.92 -10.21
C ASN A 252 8.63 -6.66 -10.51
N LYS A 253 8.91 -5.89 -9.45
CA LYS A 253 9.90 -4.82 -9.49
C LYS A 253 11.26 -5.37 -9.08
N GLU A 254 12.15 -5.52 -10.04
CA GLU A 254 13.59 -5.64 -9.83
C GLU A 254 14.09 -4.52 -8.90
N ASP A 255 15.12 -4.80 -8.12
CA ASP A 255 15.83 -3.84 -7.26
C ASP A 255 14.97 -3.06 -6.24
N LYS A 256 13.78 -3.56 -5.84
CA LYS A 256 13.00 -2.91 -4.77
C LYS A 256 13.70 -2.95 -3.41
N TYR A 257 14.29 -4.09 -3.06
CA TYR A 257 14.83 -4.38 -1.72
C TYR A 257 16.36 -4.28 -1.71
N ASN A 258 16.87 -3.07 -1.91
CA ASN A 258 18.31 -2.74 -1.88
C ASN A 258 18.71 -2.00 -0.59
N ALA A 259 19.99 -1.65 -0.44
CA ALA A 259 20.47 -0.86 0.69
C ALA A 259 19.72 0.46 0.90
N ALA A 260 19.34 1.17 -0.16
CA ALA A 260 18.59 2.43 -0.02
C ALA A 260 17.20 2.23 0.61
N TYR A 261 16.52 1.11 0.34
CA TYR A 261 15.27 0.76 1.04
C TYR A 261 15.53 0.35 2.50
N PHE A 262 16.63 -0.36 2.78
CA PHE A 262 17.01 -0.72 4.15
C PHE A 262 17.35 0.52 4.97
N ALA A 263 18.21 1.42 4.48
CA ALA A 263 18.52 2.70 5.10
C ALA A 263 17.25 3.49 5.47
N LEU A 264 16.28 3.56 4.56
CA LEU A 264 15.02 4.27 4.80
C LEU A 264 14.18 3.65 5.93
N PHE A 265 14.11 2.33 6.06
CA PHE A 265 13.13 1.66 6.93
C PHE A 265 13.71 0.92 8.13
N ASP A 266 15.02 0.65 8.16
CA ASP A 266 15.75 0.22 9.36
C ASP A 266 15.93 1.40 10.31
N ARG A 267 14.87 1.75 11.04
CA ARG A 267 14.79 2.94 11.90
C ARG A 267 14.75 2.55 13.36
N ASN A 268 15.83 2.88 14.07
CA ASN A 268 16.16 2.34 15.39
C ASN A 268 16.35 3.42 16.48
N GLU A 269 15.95 4.68 16.22
CA GLU A 269 16.38 5.82 17.02
C GLU A 269 15.69 5.92 18.39
N ILE A 270 14.43 5.45 18.52
CA ILE A 270 13.71 5.38 19.79
C ILE A 270 13.41 3.94 20.19
N GLU A 271 13.14 3.73 21.48
CA GLU A 271 12.55 2.49 21.99
C GLU A 271 11.02 2.60 22.01
N ALA A 272 10.31 1.53 21.62
CA ALA A 272 8.86 1.54 21.46
C ALA A 272 8.22 0.20 21.86
N THR A 273 8.23 -0.08 23.17
CA THR A 273 7.86 -1.39 23.75
C THR A 273 6.37 -1.59 24.08
N ASN A 274 5.46 -0.67 23.71
CA ASN A 274 4.04 -0.72 24.11
C ASN A 274 3.36 -2.09 23.85
N VAL A 275 3.66 -2.72 22.71
CA VAL A 275 3.09 -4.04 22.35
C VAL A 275 3.50 -5.17 23.29
N GLN A 276 4.63 -5.03 24.00
CA GLN A 276 5.14 -6.06 24.92
C GLN A 276 4.23 -6.29 26.13
N ARG A 277 3.34 -5.33 26.47
CA ARG A 277 2.30 -5.51 27.50
C ARG A 277 1.36 -6.70 27.20
N HIS A 278 1.31 -7.16 25.95
CA HIS A 278 0.49 -8.28 25.50
C HIS A 278 1.24 -9.62 25.41
N VAL A 279 2.58 -9.64 25.53
CA VAL A 279 3.42 -10.84 25.28
C VAL A 279 2.96 -12.08 26.06
N ASN A 280 2.65 -11.95 27.34
CA ASN A 280 2.16 -13.10 28.14
C ASN A 280 0.80 -13.63 27.65
N GLY A 281 -0.05 -12.74 27.13
CA GLY A 281 -1.33 -13.06 26.52
C GLY A 281 -1.19 -13.71 25.15
N THR A 282 -0.29 -13.17 24.31
CA THR A 282 0.11 -13.75 23.02
C THR A 282 0.69 -15.14 23.22
N LYS A 283 1.69 -15.31 24.08
CA LYS A 283 2.33 -16.60 24.38
C LYS A 283 1.34 -17.64 24.89
N LYS A 284 0.36 -17.24 25.72
CA LYS A 284 -0.74 -18.15 26.11
C LYS A 284 -1.54 -18.61 24.88
N LYS A 285 -1.94 -17.69 23.99
CA LYS A 285 -2.69 -18.04 22.77
C LYS A 285 -1.87 -18.83 21.75
N MET A 286 -0.56 -18.61 21.66
CA MET A 286 0.34 -19.45 20.87
C MET A 286 0.43 -20.86 21.43
N ALA A 287 0.45 -21.02 22.76
CA ALA A 287 0.37 -22.34 23.40
C ALA A 287 -0.99 -23.02 23.24
N GLU A 288 -2.10 -22.25 23.23
CA GLU A 288 -3.43 -22.75 22.87
C GLU A 288 -3.42 -23.31 21.42
N ILE A 289 -2.87 -22.58 20.45
CA ILE A 289 -2.74 -23.00 19.03
C ILE A 289 -1.80 -24.21 18.86
N LEU A 290 -0.58 -24.14 19.41
CA LEU A 290 0.47 -25.15 19.23
C LEU A 290 0.31 -26.38 20.14
N SER A 291 -0.79 -26.46 20.90
CA SER A 291 -1.22 -27.71 21.55
C SER A 291 -1.81 -28.72 20.56
N ASP A 292 -2.25 -28.27 19.38
CA ASP A 292 -2.63 -29.16 18.28
C ASP A 292 -1.37 -29.74 17.60
N PRO A 293 -1.20 -31.08 17.53
CA PRO A 293 -0.02 -31.69 16.94
C PRO A 293 0.19 -31.36 15.46
N VAL A 294 -0.90 -31.10 14.72
CA VAL A 294 -0.82 -30.76 13.29
C VAL A 294 -0.30 -29.33 13.11
N MET A 295 -0.87 -28.35 13.82
CA MET A 295 -0.31 -26.99 13.88
C MET A 295 1.13 -26.96 14.35
N ARG A 296 1.48 -27.75 15.38
CA ARG A 296 2.86 -27.82 15.87
C ARG A 296 3.81 -28.33 14.79
N LYS A 297 3.46 -29.40 14.07
CA LYS A 297 4.25 -29.92 12.95
C LYS A 297 4.39 -28.89 11.83
N LEU A 298 3.30 -28.26 11.40
CA LEU A 298 3.31 -27.26 10.32
C LEU A 298 4.14 -26.03 10.69
N GLN A 299 4.10 -25.57 11.95
CA GLN A 299 4.94 -24.47 12.43
C GLN A 299 6.44 -24.84 12.39
N ASP A 300 6.79 -26.07 12.73
CA ASP A 300 8.18 -26.55 12.68
C ASP A 300 8.67 -26.72 11.24
N GLU A 301 7.82 -27.22 10.34
CA GLU A 301 8.13 -27.33 8.90
C GLU A 301 8.31 -25.95 8.24
N ALA A 302 7.47 -24.97 8.57
CA ALA A 302 7.65 -23.59 8.13
C ALA A 302 8.94 -22.96 8.69
N THR A 303 9.24 -23.18 9.98
CA THR A 303 10.47 -22.71 10.63
C THR A 303 11.71 -23.28 9.92
N ALA A 304 11.74 -24.60 9.71
CA ALA A 304 12.85 -25.29 9.03
C ALA A 304 12.99 -24.87 7.56
N PHE A 305 11.90 -24.56 6.85
CA PHE A 305 11.95 -24.01 5.49
C PHE A 305 12.68 -22.67 5.45
N HIS A 306 12.37 -21.75 6.37
CA HIS A 306 13.06 -20.45 6.43
C HIS A 306 14.52 -20.61 6.89
N GLU A 307 14.82 -21.45 7.88
CA GLU A 307 16.20 -21.79 8.27
C GLU A 307 17.03 -22.35 7.11
N ALA A 308 16.48 -23.28 6.33
CA ALA A 308 17.14 -23.82 5.15
C ALA A 308 17.39 -22.76 4.06
N ARG A 309 16.57 -21.70 4.00
CA ARG A 309 16.83 -20.53 3.15
C ARG A 309 17.90 -19.61 3.72
N VAL A 310 17.99 -19.42 5.03
CA VAL A 310 19.11 -18.70 5.68
C VAL A 310 20.43 -19.43 5.43
N ALA A 311 20.46 -20.76 5.56
CA ALA A 311 21.65 -21.55 5.26
C ALA A 311 22.10 -21.40 3.79
N LYS A 312 21.16 -21.43 2.84
CA LYS A 312 21.44 -21.18 1.41
C LYS A 312 21.91 -19.75 1.15
N LEU A 313 21.35 -18.75 1.84
CA LEU A 313 21.76 -17.35 1.77
C LEU A 313 23.20 -17.17 2.27
N ARG A 314 23.56 -17.71 3.44
CA ARG A 314 24.92 -17.66 3.99
C ARG A 314 25.95 -18.41 3.14
N ALA A 315 25.50 -19.37 2.34
CA ALA A 315 26.35 -20.14 1.42
C ALA A 315 26.55 -19.48 0.04
N THR A 316 26.00 -18.28 -0.21
CA THR A 316 26.35 -17.51 -1.42
C THR A 316 27.68 -16.78 -1.22
N GLY A 317 28.47 -16.64 -2.29
CA GLY A 317 29.66 -15.79 -2.28
C GLY A 317 29.37 -14.28 -2.12
N GLU A 318 28.09 -13.90 -2.18
CA GLU A 318 27.61 -12.53 -2.05
C GLU A 318 27.21 -12.16 -0.61
N TYR A 319 27.11 -13.15 0.30
CA TYR A 319 26.49 -12.94 1.62
C TYR A 319 27.15 -11.83 2.43
N ASP A 320 28.47 -11.90 2.62
CA ASP A 320 29.21 -10.91 3.40
C ASP A 320 29.22 -9.54 2.73
N HIS A 321 29.23 -9.49 1.40
CA HIS A 321 29.13 -8.24 0.63
C HIS A 321 27.77 -7.56 0.86
N TRP A 322 26.66 -8.29 0.70
CA TRP A 322 25.33 -7.73 0.93
C TRP A 322 25.09 -7.40 2.40
N LEU A 323 25.62 -8.20 3.33
CA LEU A 323 25.50 -7.92 4.76
C LEU A 323 26.20 -6.61 5.12
N GLU A 324 27.37 -6.36 4.55
CA GLU A 324 28.13 -5.13 4.72
C GLU A 324 27.46 -3.93 4.01
N GLU A 325 26.88 -4.12 2.82
CA GLU A 325 26.02 -3.15 2.13
C GLU A 325 24.87 -2.67 3.04
N LEU A 326 24.27 -3.58 3.82
CA LEU A 326 23.20 -3.26 4.78
C LEU A 326 23.70 -2.61 6.07
N ARG A 327 24.91 -2.92 6.56
CA ARG A 327 25.49 -2.24 7.74
C ARG A 327 25.70 -0.76 7.45
N GLN A 328 26.36 -0.46 6.33
CA GLN A 328 26.60 0.90 5.86
C GLN A 328 25.28 1.64 5.59
N ALA A 329 24.24 0.93 5.12
CA ALA A 329 22.89 1.49 5.00
C ALA A 329 22.23 1.82 6.36
N SER A 330 22.47 1.04 7.41
CA SER A 330 21.89 1.26 8.75
C SER A 330 22.42 2.52 9.44
N GLU A 331 23.67 2.90 9.15
CA GLU A 331 24.34 4.07 9.74
C GLU A 331 23.75 5.41 9.28
N VAL A 332 22.98 5.42 8.18
CA VAL A 332 22.37 6.63 7.61
C VAL A 332 21.38 7.26 8.60
N THR A 333 21.65 8.50 9.02
CA THR A 333 20.79 9.23 9.96
C THR A 333 19.50 9.74 9.29
N LEU A 334 18.47 10.03 10.10
CA LEU A 334 17.18 10.58 9.62
C LEU A 334 17.31 11.89 8.83
N ASP A 335 18.35 12.67 9.12
CA ASP A 335 18.69 13.94 8.47
C ASP A 335 19.50 13.74 7.17
N GLN A 336 20.22 12.62 7.02
CA GLN A 336 20.89 12.21 5.78
C GLN A 336 19.97 11.46 4.79
N LEU A 337 18.81 10.95 5.24
CA LEU A 337 17.91 10.16 4.39
C LEU A 337 17.47 10.84 3.08
N ASP A 338 17.34 12.17 3.05
CA ASP A 338 16.97 12.87 1.80
C ASP A 338 18.10 12.88 0.76
N GLU A 339 19.35 12.62 1.16
CA GLU A 339 20.52 12.47 0.29
C GLU A 339 20.60 11.05 -0.31
N VAL A 340 20.17 10.01 0.42
CA VAL A 340 20.11 8.63 -0.11
C VAL A 340 18.93 8.41 -1.07
N LEU A 341 17.80 9.11 -0.85
CA LEU A 341 16.50 8.70 -1.41
C LEU A 341 15.99 9.50 -2.59
N PHE A 342 16.55 10.67 -2.89
CA PHE A 342 16.01 11.54 -3.93
C PHE A 342 16.09 10.92 -5.35
N ILE A 343 17.00 9.96 -5.57
CA ILE A 343 17.13 9.19 -6.82
C ILE A 343 16.22 7.94 -6.90
N GLN A 344 15.88 7.31 -5.77
CA GLN A 344 15.38 5.92 -5.76
C GLN A 344 14.02 5.75 -6.46
N HIS A 345 13.24 6.83 -6.60
CA HIS A 345 11.92 6.80 -7.24
C HIS A 345 11.94 7.33 -8.69
N LEU A 346 13.10 7.73 -9.20
CA LEU A 346 13.28 8.22 -10.56
C LEU A 346 13.42 7.05 -11.56
N PRO A 347 12.93 7.20 -12.81
CA PRO A 347 13.31 6.31 -13.93
C PRO A 347 14.84 6.25 -14.14
N LYS A 348 15.37 5.15 -14.68
CA LYS A 348 16.84 4.95 -14.87
C LYS A 348 17.54 6.14 -15.55
N LYS A 349 16.99 6.65 -16.67
CA LYS A 349 17.42 7.88 -17.37
C LYS A 349 17.63 9.09 -16.44
N TRP A 350 16.80 9.24 -15.42
CA TRP A 350 16.89 10.33 -14.44
C TRP A 350 17.87 10.03 -13.30
N GLN A 351 18.03 8.78 -12.90
CA GLN A 351 19.10 8.37 -11.97
C GLN A 351 20.48 8.59 -12.61
N GLU A 352 20.63 8.26 -13.88
CA GLU A 352 21.81 8.57 -14.72
C GLU A 352 22.03 10.08 -14.81
N LYS A 353 20.98 10.88 -15.02
CA LYS A 353 21.10 12.34 -15.05
C LYS A 353 21.49 12.94 -13.69
N VAL A 354 21.07 12.34 -12.58
CA VAL A 354 21.59 12.72 -11.25
C VAL A 354 23.06 12.38 -11.12
N LYS A 355 23.51 11.18 -11.53
CA LYS A 355 24.94 10.82 -11.54
C LYS A 355 25.78 11.81 -12.36
N GLU A 356 25.26 12.30 -13.48
CA GLU A 356 25.92 13.36 -14.27
C GLU A 356 26.02 14.70 -13.49
N LEU A 357 24.97 15.09 -12.75
CA LEU A 357 24.98 16.30 -11.92
C LEU A 357 25.92 16.16 -10.70
N GLN A 358 25.95 14.99 -10.06
CA GLN A 358 26.88 14.65 -8.99
C GLN A 358 28.34 14.67 -9.48
N ALA A 359 28.63 14.09 -10.66
CA ALA A 359 29.94 14.15 -11.29
C ALA A 359 30.37 15.57 -11.71
N ARG A 360 29.40 16.50 -11.85
CA ARG A 360 29.64 17.95 -12.04
C ARG A 360 29.73 18.72 -10.71
N GLY A 361 29.73 18.04 -9.56
CA GLY A 361 29.85 18.65 -8.24
C GLY A 361 28.58 19.36 -7.72
N VAL A 362 27.41 19.10 -8.31
CA VAL A 362 26.14 19.66 -7.82
C VAL A 362 25.72 18.92 -6.54
N PRO A 363 25.51 19.59 -5.39
CA PRO A 363 25.15 18.91 -4.15
C PRO A 363 23.78 18.23 -4.20
N ASP A 364 23.68 17.02 -3.68
CA ASP A 364 22.46 16.19 -3.66
C ASP A 364 21.23 16.93 -3.13
N LYS A 365 21.39 17.71 -2.06
CA LYS A 365 20.35 18.57 -1.47
C LYS A 365 19.75 19.59 -2.46
N THR A 366 20.52 20.04 -3.45
CA THR A 366 20.06 20.93 -4.53
C THR A 366 19.26 20.15 -5.57
N ILE A 367 19.74 18.97 -5.95
CA ILE A 367 19.10 18.10 -6.94
C ILE A 367 17.78 17.54 -6.39
N ALA A 368 17.76 17.11 -5.12
CA ALA A 368 16.58 16.66 -4.40
C ALA A 368 15.46 17.72 -4.37
N ARG A 369 15.82 19.01 -4.21
CA ARG A 369 14.87 20.11 -4.28
C ARG A 369 14.26 20.24 -5.68
N MET A 370 15.10 20.26 -6.73
CA MET A 370 14.65 20.34 -8.13
C MET A 370 13.61 19.26 -8.48
N ILE A 371 13.79 18.04 -7.96
CA ILE A 371 12.87 16.90 -8.14
C ILE A 371 11.59 17.03 -7.30
N ALA A 372 11.70 17.52 -6.05
CA ALA A 372 10.57 17.66 -5.13
C ALA A 372 9.54 18.70 -5.60
N ASP A 373 10.02 19.82 -6.15
CA ASP A 373 9.19 20.88 -6.72
C ASP A 373 8.35 20.31 -7.89
N THR A 374 8.99 19.54 -8.78
CA THR A 374 8.38 18.88 -9.94
C THR A 374 7.23 17.91 -9.57
N GLN A 375 7.36 17.13 -8.48
CA GLN A 375 6.31 16.17 -8.08
C GLN A 375 5.10 16.79 -7.35
N THR A 376 5.19 18.04 -6.91
CA THR A 376 4.17 18.63 -6.03
C THR A 376 2.94 19.09 -6.81
N ALA A 377 3.11 19.59 -8.04
CA ALA A 377 2.02 20.09 -8.90
C ALA A 377 0.92 19.03 -9.15
N LYS A 378 1.29 17.85 -9.65
CA LYS A 378 0.37 16.74 -10.02
C LYS A 378 -0.57 16.28 -8.90
N LYS A 379 -0.09 16.36 -7.65
CA LYS A 379 -0.87 15.97 -6.46
C LYS A 379 -1.94 17.02 -6.14
N GLY A 380 -1.71 18.28 -6.48
CA GLY A 380 -2.71 19.34 -6.44
C GLY A 380 -3.85 19.08 -7.41
N GLU A 381 -3.54 18.90 -8.70
CA GLU A 381 -4.53 18.64 -9.77
C GLU A 381 -5.47 17.47 -9.44
N THR A 382 -4.90 16.36 -8.95
CA THR A 382 -5.67 15.16 -8.58
C THR A 382 -6.58 15.39 -7.37
N ARG A 383 -6.24 16.32 -6.46
CA ARG A 383 -7.07 16.72 -5.31
C ARG A 383 -8.19 17.67 -5.75
N SER A 384 -7.87 18.66 -6.60
CA SER A 384 -8.85 19.63 -7.11
C SER A 384 -10.02 18.95 -7.83
N ALA A 385 -9.73 18.01 -8.73
CA ALA A 385 -10.76 17.27 -9.47
C ALA A 385 -11.67 16.40 -8.59
N LEU A 386 -11.19 15.97 -7.40
CA LEU A 386 -12.03 15.25 -6.42
C LEU A 386 -12.92 16.19 -5.60
N LEU A 387 -12.47 17.42 -5.33
CA LEU A 387 -13.26 18.44 -4.63
C LEU A 387 -14.35 19.03 -5.53
N GLU A 388 -14.03 19.28 -6.80
CA GLU A 388 -14.99 19.68 -7.83
C GLU A 388 -16.08 18.61 -8.01
N ALA A 389 -15.72 17.32 -8.04
CA ALA A 389 -16.67 16.20 -8.09
C ALA A 389 -17.54 16.07 -6.82
N ALA A 390 -17.08 16.59 -5.67
CA ALA A 390 -17.86 16.70 -4.43
C ALA A 390 -18.72 17.98 -4.36
N GLY A 391 -18.68 18.84 -5.39
CA GLY A 391 -19.39 20.12 -5.43
C GLY A 391 -18.73 21.25 -4.65
N ILE A 392 -17.51 21.04 -4.13
CA ILE A 392 -16.80 21.99 -3.26
C ILE A 392 -15.90 22.88 -4.11
N ARG A 393 -16.16 24.19 -4.08
CA ARG A 393 -15.32 25.17 -4.79
C ARG A 393 -14.18 25.65 -3.88
N PRO A 394 -13.01 26.02 -4.42
CA PRO A 394 -11.83 26.39 -3.60
C PRO A 394 -12.00 27.55 -2.61
N ASN A 395 -13.08 28.33 -2.71
CA ASN A 395 -13.34 29.49 -1.84
C ASN A 395 -14.21 29.15 -0.62
N ASP A 396 -14.82 27.97 -0.58
CA ASP A 396 -15.79 27.59 0.46
C ASP A 396 -15.12 26.85 1.65
N VAL A 397 -13.78 26.74 1.65
CA VAL A 397 -12.95 26.19 2.75
C VAL A 397 -12.20 27.33 3.47
N PRO A 398 -12.26 27.45 4.82
CA PRO A 398 -11.54 28.49 5.55
C PRO A 398 -10.01 28.39 5.37
N PRO A 399 -9.29 29.52 5.20
CA PRO A 399 -7.86 29.49 4.98
C PRO A 399 -7.08 29.15 6.26
N GLU A 400 -6.56 27.92 6.36
CA GLU A 400 -5.44 27.64 7.26
C GLU A 400 -4.25 28.54 6.90
N ALA A 401 -3.65 29.17 7.90
CA ALA A 401 -2.62 30.20 7.76
C ALA A 401 -1.23 29.67 7.31
N THR A 402 -1.19 28.93 6.20
CA THR A 402 0.04 28.51 5.48
C THR A 402 -0.06 28.61 3.95
N ALA A 403 -1.24 28.89 3.38
CA ALA A 403 -1.46 28.87 1.93
C ALA A 403 -0.64 29.94 1.18
N GLU A 404 -0.75 31.21 1.57
CA GLU A 404 -0.03 32.32 0.91
C GLU A 404 1.50 32.19 1.04
N ALA A 405 1.97 31.65 2.17
CA ALA A 405 3.39 31.36 2.40
C ALA A 405 3.92 30.26 1.47
N ARG A 406 3.08 29.30 1.06
CA ARG A 406 3.43 28.27 0.05
C ARG A 406 3.52 28.88 -1.35
N ASP A 407 2.54 29.67 -1.75
CA ASP A 407 2.54 30.33 -3.07
C ASP A 407 3.72 31.29 -3.26
N ALA A 408 4.09 32.02 -2.19
CA ALA A 408 5.28 32.86 -2.18
C ALA A 408 6.59 32.05 -2.27
N ALA A 409 6.64 30.86 -1.67
CA ALA A 409 7.79 29.95 -1.78
C ALA A 409 7.90 29.34 -3.19
N THR A 410 6.80 28.88 -3.77
CA THR A 410 6.76 28.33 -5.14
C THR A 410 7.24 29.36 -6.18
N LYS A 411 6.78 30.62 -6.08
CA LYS A 411 7.25 31.71 -6.96
C LYS A 411 8.73 32.05 -6.79
N ARG A 412 9.33 31.81 -5.62
CA ARG A 412 10.78 31.95 -5.38
C ARG A 412 11.61 30.72 -5.80
N ALA A 413 11.01 29.55 -5.97
CA ALA A 413 11.70 28.36 -6.48
C ALA A 413 11.88 28.42 -8.01
N MET A 414 10.94 29.04 -8.71
CA MET A 414 10.87 29.11 -10.18
C MET A 414 11.86 30.09 -10.84
N THR A 415 12.86 30.61 -10.12
CA THR A 415 13.86 31.57 -10.63
C THR A 415 15.26 30.97 -10.78
N PHE A 416 15.37 29.63 -10.77
CA PHE A 416 16.60 28.90 -11.09
C PHE A 416 16.35 27.98 -12.29
N ASP A 417 17.33 27.86 -13.18
CA ASP A 417 17.30 26.92 -14.30
C ASP A 417 17.19 25.49 -13.78
N ASN A 418 15.98 24.92 -13.84
CA ASN A 418 15.71 23.57 -13.39
C ASN A 418 15.89 22.60 -14.58
N PRO A 419 16.99 21.80 -14.65
CA PRO A 419 17.26 20.91 -15.78
C PRO A 419 16.30 19.72 -15.88
N PHE A 420 15.33 19.61 -14.97
CA PHE A 420 14.25 18.62 -15.01
C PHE A 420 12.97 19.15 -15.70
N ALA A 421 12.86 20.47 -15.95
CA ALA A 421 11.71 21.09 -16.60
C ALA A 421 11.60 20.74 -18.11
N ASP A 422 10.39 20.89 -18.67
CA ASP A 422 9.98 20.79 -20.09
C ASP A 422 10.34 19.53 -20.91
N THR A 423 11.11 18.61 -20.34
CA THR A 423 11.43 17.32 -20.96
C THR A 423 10.17 16.48 -21.30
N PRO A 424 10.24 15.60 -22.32
CA PRO A 424 9.15 14.65 -22.60
C PRO A 424 8.83 13.75 -21.41
N GLU A 425 9.84 13.34 -20.63
CA GLU A 425 9.63 12.48 -19.46
C GLU A 425 9.06 13.23 -18.25
N ALA A 426 9.32 14.52 -18.07
CA ALA A 426 8.62 15.33 -17.08
C ALA A 426 7.12 15.45 -17.43
N ARG A 427 6.78 15.59 -18.71
CA ARG A 427 5.39 15.53 -19.19
C ARG A 427 4.75 14.16 -18.92
N ALA A 428 5.46 13.05 -19.13
CA ALA A 428 4.99 11.71 -18.73
C ALA A 428 4.82 11.55 -17.21
N LEU A 429 5.67 12.20 -16.41
CA LEU A 429 5.49 12.31 -14.96
C LEU A 429 4.32 13.23 -14.56
N GLY A 430 3.71 13.97 -15.48
CA GLY A 430 2.53 14.83 -15.30
C GLY A 430 2.88 16.18 -14.68
N VAL A 431 3.76 16.93 -15.34
CA VAL A 431 4.22 18.27 -14.94
C VAL A 431 3.60 19.31 -15.89
N PRO A 432 2.91 20.36 -15.39
CA PRO A 432 2.39 21.42 -16.23
C PRO A 432 3.50 22.23 -16.91
N GLN A 433 3.29 22.64 -18.17
CA GLN A 433 4.17 23.62 -18.80
C GLN A 433 3.86 25.03 -18.30
N LEU A 434 4.91 25.77 -17.92
CA LEU A 434 4.85 27.21 -17.74
C LEU A 434 5.18 27.88 -19.09
N GLN A 435 4.18 28.35 -19.82
CA GLN A 435 4.43 29.24 -20.96
C GLN A 435 4.96 30.59 -20.46
N PRO A 436 6.14 31.06 -20.90
CA PRO A 436 6.61 32.39 -20.56
C PRO A 436 5.80 33.45 -21.34
N GLY A 437 4.99 34.23 -20.64
CA GLY A 437 4.53 35.55 -21.14
C GLY A 437 3.28 35.59 -22.01
N THR A 438 2.36 34.62 -21.96
CA THR A 438 1.08 34.71 -22.68
C THR A 438 0.21 35.87 -22.14
N PRO A 439 -0.21 36.86 -22.95
CA PRO A 439 -1.07 37.94 -22.48
C PRO A 439 -2.45 37.42 -22.06
N LYS A 440 -3.06 38.03 -21.03
CA LYS A 440 -4.45 37.70 -20.65
C LYS A 440 -5.41 38.11 -21.78
N PRO A 441 -6.32 37.23 -22.24
CA PRO A 441 -7.39 37.65 -23.14
C PRO A 441 -8.33 38.64 -22.43
N PRO A 442 -8.97 39.57 -23.17
CA PRO A 442 -9.82 40.60 -22.58
C PRO A 442 -11.08 40.00 -21.92
N LYS A 443 -11.43 40.49 -20.73
CA LYS A 443 -12.57 40.01 -19.91
C LYS A 443 -13.97 40.43 -20.41
N THR A 444 -14.23 40.38 -21.72
CA THR A 444 -15.61 40.43 -22.25
C THR A 444 -15.66 39.81 -23.64
N ALA A 445 -16.43 38.73 -23.81
CA ALA A 445 -17.00 38.34 -25.08
C ALA A 445 -18.51 38.62 -25.04
N ARG A 446 -19.02 39.48 -25.93
CA ARG A 446 -20.46 39.56 -26.21
C ARG A 446 -20.79 38.48 -27.23
N VAL A 447 -21.65 37.53 -26.87
CA VAL A 447 -22.26 36.61 -27.82
C VAL A 447 -23.42 37.34 -28.49
N SER A 448 -23.45 37.39 -29.82
CA SER A 448 -24.68 37.70 -30.56
C SER A 448 -25.43 36.40 -30.81
N LEU A 449 -26.76 36.42 -30.71
CA LEU A 449 -27.62 35.24 -30.87
C LEU A 449 -28.14 35.06 -32.30
N ASP A 450 -27.85 36.01 -33.20
CA ASP A 450 -28.43 36.07 -34.55
C ASP A 450 -27.67 35.23 -35.61
N THR A 451 -26.73 34.37 -35.19
CA THR A 451 -25.96 33.50 -36.09
C THR A 451 -26.33 32.03 -35.86
N PRO A 452 -26.98 31.34 -36.82
CA PRO A 452 -27.31 29.93 -36.69
C PRO A 452 -26.05 29.04 -36.73
N ALA A 453 -26.11 27.90 -36.04
CA ALA A 453 -25.01 26.93 -35.99
C ALA A 453 -24.74 26.29 -37.37
N PRO A 454 -23.47 25.95 -37.69
CA PRO A 454 -23.12 25.34 -38.98
C PRO A 454 -23.68 23.92 -39.13
N PRO A 455 -23.97 23.44 -40.36
CA PRO A 455 -24.52 22.10 -40.59
C PRO A 455 -23.60 20.95 -40.14
N LEU A 456 -24.23 19.88 -39.66
CA LEU A 456 -23.58 18.69 -39.07
C LEU A 456 -22.53 18.05 -39.99
N GLU A 457 -22.77 18.08 -41.30
CA GLU A 457 -21.92 17.48 -42.34
C GLU A 457 -20.47 18.00 -42.30
N ARG A 458 -20.26 19.25 -41.87
CA ARG A 458 -18.91 19.84 -41.81
C ARG A 458 -18.09 19.39 -40.58
N ILE A 459 -18.72 18.75 -39.60
CA ILE A 459 -18.06 18.26 -38.37
C ILE A 459 -17.46 16.84 -38.60
N VAL A 460 -17.99 16.08 -39.55
CA VAL A 460 -17.58 14.68 -39.79
C VAL A 460 -16.31 14.59 -40.66
N ALA A 461 -16.04 15.59 -41.51
CA ALA A 461 -14.95 15.55 -42.48
C ALA A 461 -13.53 15.65 -41.90
N GLU A 462 -13.35 16.23 -40.72
CA GLU A 462 -12.02 16.40 -40.09
C GLU A 462 -11.59 15.18 -39.25
N ALA A 463 -12.45 14.16 -39.11
CA ALA A 463 -12.20 12.99 -38.25
C ALA A 463 -11.57 11.78 -38.96
N THR A 464 -11.47 11.76 -40.30
CA THR A 464 -11.16 10.53 -41.06
C THR A 464 -10.28 10.71 -42.30
N VAL A 465 -8.98 11.03 -42.13
CA VAL A 465 -7.91 10.60 -43.07
C VAL A 465 -6.60 10.34 -42.31
N SER A 466 -6.09 9.10 -42.40
CA SER A 466 -4.67 8.72 -42.57
C SER A 466 -4.34 7.42 -41.81
N ALA A 467 -4.62 6.27 -42.43
CA ALA A 467 -4.30 4.94 -41.89
C ALA A 467 -4.19 3.85 -42.98
N SER A 468 -3.53 4.12 -44.10
CA SER A 468 -3.38 3.12 -45.18
C SER A 468 -2.27 3.43 -46.22
N GLU A 469 -0.99 3.31 -45.86
CA GLU A 469 0.07 2.92 -46.81
C GLU A 469 1.12 2.05 -46.11
N GLY A 470 1.58 0.99 -46.77
CA GLY A 470 2.76 0.23 -46.37
C GLY A 470 2.57 -0.90 -45.34
N ILE A 471 2.10 -2.07 -45.80
CA ILE A 471 2.74 -3.40 -45.59
C ILE A 471 2.10 -4.39 -46.58
N SER A 472 2.92 -5.25 -47.17
CA SER A 472 2.52 -6.38 -48.01
C SER A 472 3.27 -7.63 -47.55
N SER A 473 2.70 -8.82 -47.74
CA SER A 473 3.28 -10.11 -47.38
C SER A 473 2.83 -11.19 -48.36
N ASP A 474 3.72 -12.13 -48.68
CA ASP A 474 3.52 -13.12 -49.75
C ASP A 474 2.40 -14.16 -49.48
N PRO A 475 1.84 -14.81 -50.53
CA PRO A 475 0.61 -15.60 -50.41
C PRO A 475 0.76 -16.98 -49.73
N ASP A 476 1.95 -17.58 -49.75
CA ASP A 476 2.14 -19.03 -49.54
C ASP A 476 2.67 -19.42 -48.13
N THR A 477 2.11 -18.83 -47.05
CA THR A 477 2.50 -19.18 -45.66
C THR A 477 1.32 -19.43 -44.70
N VAL A 478 0.35 -20.24 -45.12
CA VAL A 478 -0.66 -20.83 -44.22
C VAL A 478 -0.74 -22.34 -44.41
N ALA A 479 -0.35 -23.11 -43.39
CA ALA A 479 -0.58 -24.55 -43.34
C ALA A 479 -2.05 -24.85 -42.99
N PRO A 480 -2.67 -25.90 -43.58
CA PRO A 480 -4.09 -26.19 -43.36
C PRO A 480 -4.36 -26.66 -41.92
N VAL A 481 -5.44 -26.13 -41.32
CA VAL A 481 -5.91 -26.50 -39.99
C VAL A 481 -6.55 -27.90 -40.03
N PRO A 482 -6.18 -28.84 -39.15
CA PRO A 482 -6.82 -30.16 -39.09
C PRO A 482 -8.25 -30.07 -38.56
N ALA A 483 -9.15 -30.88 -39.12
CA ALA A 483 -10.54 -30.96 -38.70
C ALA A 483 -10.70 -31.62 -37.29
N PRO A 484 -11.72 -31.25 -36.51
CA PRO A 484 -11.99 -31.88 -35.22
C PRO A 484 -12.45 -33.35 -35.39
N PRO A 485 -12.09 -34.25 -34.45
CA PRO A 485 -12.55 -35.63 -34.48
C PRO A 485 -14.07 -35.72 -34.22
N ALA A 486 -14.72 -36.70 -34.86
CA ALA A 486 -16.15 -36.95 -34.71
C ALA A 486 -16.48 -37.55 -33.32
N ALA A 487 -17.67 -37.24 -32.81
CA ALA A 487 -18.18 -37.83 -31.58
C ALA A 487 -18.69 -39.27 -31.83
N THR A 488 -18.28 -40.19 -30.96
CA THR A 488 -18.85 -41.54 -30.85
C THR A 488 -19.61 -41.63 -29.53
N ASP A 489 -20.94 -41.69 -29.61
CA ASP A 489 -21.85 -41.81 -28.47
C ASP A 489 -22.30 -43.28 -28.34
N GLU A 490 -21.77 -44.00 -27.34
CA GLU A 490 -22.20 -45.36 -27.01
C GLU A 490 -23.11 -45.35 -25.77
N GLY A 491 -24.25 -46.04 -25.90
CA GLY A 491 -25.38 -45.90 -24.98
C GLY A 491 -25.27 -46.61 -23.62
N PRO A 492 -26.28 -46.42 -22.74
CA PRO A 492 -26.21 -46.83 -21.34
C PRO A 492 -26.45 -48.33 -21.12
N GLY A 493 -25.49 -48.99 -20.47
CA GLY A 493 -25.65 -50.34 -19.93
C GLY A 493 -26.61 -50.39 -18.74
N ARG A 494 -27.45 -51.43 -18.67
CA ARG A 494 -28.37 -51.70 -17.55
C ARG A 494 -27.73 -52.57 -16.45
N LYS A 495 -28.44 -52.65 -15.33
CA LYS A 495 -28.25 -53.56 -14.19
C LYS A 495 -28.72 -54.99 -14.55
N ASP A 496 -29.00 -55.77 -13.50
CA ASP A 496 -30.14 -56.70 -13.31
C ASP A 496 -29.69 -58.18 -13.19
N GLU A 497 -29.63 -58.79 -11.99
CA GLU A 497 -29.84 -58.25 -10.63
C GLU A 497 -28.72 -58.73 -9.66
N PRO A 498 -28.83 -59.69 -8.69
CA PRO A 498 -29.96 -60.38 -8.05
C PRO A 498 -30.29 -59.85 -6.63
#